data_AF-A0A962DQP3-F1
#
_entry.id   AF-A0A962DQP3-F1
#
_cell.length_a   1.000
_cell.length_b   1.000
_cell.length_c   1.000
_cell.angle_alpha   90.00
_cell.angle_beta   90.00
_cell.angle_gamma   90.00
#
_symmetry.space_group_name_H-M   'P 1'
#
loop_
_entity.id
_entity.type
_entity.pdbx_description
1 polymer ?
#
loop_
_entity_poly.entity_id
_entity_poly.type
_entity_poly.pdbx_seq_one_letter_code
_entity_poly.pdbx_strand_id
1 'polypeptide(L)' 'HQQHALVLVNYGRARGADILRLARRIQADVEARFGVELEIEPRLLGLR' A
#
# COMPACT_ATOMS: atom_id res chain seq x y z
N HIS A 1 -2.17 -12.88 4.91
CA HIS A 1 -0.76 -12.46 4.93
C HIS A 1 -0.39 -11.98 6.34
N GLN A 2 -0.50 -12.86 7.34
CA GLN A 2 -0.23 -12.47 8.74
C GLN A 2 1.25 -12.55 9.12
N GLN A 3 2.11 -13.00 8.18
CA GLN A 3 3.51 -13.32 8.47
C GLN A 3 4.50 -12.29 7.93
N HIS A 4 4.15 -11.49 6.92
CA HIS A 4 4.88 -10.28 6.58
C HIS A 4 3.90 -9.10 6.57
N ALA A 5 4.30 -7.91 7.02
CA ALA A 5 3.36 -6.78 7.09
C ALA A 5 3.39 -5.92 5.81
N LEU A 6 4.45 -6.04 5.01
CA LEU A 6 4.75 -5.15 3.89
C LEU A 6 4.19 -5.62 2.55
N VAL A 7 3.65 -6.84 2.43
CA VAL A 7 3.06 -7.31 1.16
C VAL A 7 1.55 -7.10 1.17
N LEU A 8 1.08 -6.29 0.22
CA LEU A 8 -0.35 -6.16 -0.05
C LEU A 8 -0.80 -7.32 -0.93
N VAL A 9 -1.84 -8.03 -0.49
CA VAL A 9 -2.37 -9.21 -1.19
C VAL A 9 -3.78 -8.92 -1.67
N ASN A 10 -4.01 -9.13 -2.96
CA ASN A 10 -5.35 -9.19 -3.52
C ASN A 10 -5.92 -10.62 -3.36
N TYR A 11 -6.93 -10.80 -2.52
CA TYR A 11 -7.62 -12.10 -2.36
C TYR A 11 -8.68 -12.37 -3.45
N GLY A 12 -8.72 -11.57 -4.51
CA GLY A 12 -9.54 -11.79 -5.70
C GLY A 12 -9.94 -10.50 -6.40
N ARG A 13 -11.00 -9.86 -5.91
CA ARG A 13 -11.73 -8.80 -6.66
C ARG A 13 -11.15 -7.40 -6.57
N ALA A 14 -10.00 -7.19 -5.91
CA ALA A 14 -9.43 -5.85 -5.81
C ALA A 14 -8.88 -5.38 -7.17
N ARG A 15 -9.12 -4.12 -7.51
CA ARG A 15 -8.52 -3.44 -8.66
C ARG A 15 -7.23 -2.75 -8.25
N GLY A 16 -6.41 -2.34 -9.22
CA GLY A 16 -5.17 -1.58 -8.95
C GLY A 16 -5.41 -0.33 -8.10
N ALA A 17 -6.52 0.39 -8.35
CA ALA A 17 -6.92 1.54 -7.55
C ALA A 17 -7.26 1.19 -6.09
N ASP A 18 -7.79 0.00 -5.82
CA ASP A 18 -8.11 -0.44 -4.46
C ASP A 18 -6.83 -0.73 -3.67
N ILE A 19 -5.87 -1.40 -4.31
CA ILE A 19 -4.54 -1.67 -3.73
C ILE A 19 -3.80 -0.36 -3.47
N LEU A 20 -3.80 0.58 -4.43
CA LEU A 20 -3.14 1.86 -4.27
C LEU A 20 -3.78 2.71 -3.16
N ARG A 21 -5.11 2.68 -3.03
CA ARG A 21 -5.82 3.36 -1.93
C ARG A 21 -5.43 2.77 -0.58
N LEU A 22 -5.31 1.45 -0.48
CA LEU A 22 -4.84 0.80 0.75
C LEU A 22 -3.39 1.16 1.07
N ALA A 23 -2.49 1.18 0.07
CA ALA A 23 -1.09 1.58 0.25
C ALA A 23 -1.00 3.02 0.81
N ARG A 24 -1.73 3.98 0.23
CA ARG A 24 -1.75 5.38 0.71
C ARG A 24 -2.25 5.51 2.13
N ARG A 25 -3.26 4.72 2.51
CA ARG A 25 -3.75 4.71 3.89
C ARG A 25 -2.68 4.20 4.86
N ILE A 26 -1.97 3.13 4.51
CA ILE A 26 -0.88 2.59 5.33
C ILE A 26 0.25 3.61 5.47
N GLN A 27 0.64 4.30 4.38
CA GLN A 27 1.65 5.36 4.42
C GLN A 27 1.24 6.46 5.43
N ALA A 28 0.01 6.98 5.33
CA ALA A 28 -0.48 8.02 6.23
C ALA A 28 -0.55 7.55 7.69
N ASP A 29 -1.01 6.32 7.94
CA ASP A 29 -1.10 5.76 9.30
C ASP A 29 0.31 5.59 9.92
N VAL A 30 1.31 5.20 9.14
CA VAL A 30 2.70 5.04 9.60
C VAL A 30 3.35 6.41 9.84
N GLU A 31 3.15 7.36 8.95
CA GLU A 31 3.62 8.74 9.12
C GLU A 31 3.03 9.37 10.39
N ALA A 32 1.72 9.28 10.58
CA ALA A 32 1.05 9.86 11.75
C ALA A 32 1.49 9.22 13.08
N ARG A 33 1.77 7.90 13.07
CA ARG A 33 2.12 7.17 14.30
C ARG A 33 3.60 7.22 14.64
N PHE A 34 4.47 7.27 13.64
CA PHE A 34 5.91 7.08 13.82
C PHE A 34 6.75 8.22 13.26
N GLY A 35 6.17 9.18 12.52
CA GLY A 35 6.90 10.23 11.81
C GLY A 35 7.76 9.70 10.67
N VAL A 36 7.42 8.52 10.12
CA VAL A 36 8.17 7.85 9.06
C VAL A 36 7.35 7.84 7.78
N GLU A 37 7.90 8.43 6.71
CA GLU A 37 7.32 8.34 5.37
C GLU A 37 7.75 7.03 4.70
N LEU A 38 6.78 6.28 4.19
CA LEU A 38 7.03 5.06 3.43
C LEU A 38 6.96 5.33 1.93
N GLU A 39 7.89 4.77 1.16
CA GLU A 39 7.87 4.83 -0.30
C GLU A 39 7.31 3.52 -0.90
N ILE A 40 6.60 3.64 -2.02
CA ILE A 40 6.12 2.47 -2.78
C ILE A 40 7.28 1.97 -3.64
N GLU A 41 7.83 0.81 -3.31
CA GLU A 41 8.89 0.15 -4.10
C GLU A 41 8.40 -0.36 -5.46
N PRO A 42 7.22 -1.01 -5.58
CA PRO A 42 6.76 -1.53 -6.87
C PRO A 42 6.48 -0.42 -7.88
N ARG A 43 6.88 -0.64 -9.14
CA ARG A 43 6.54 0.25 -10.25
C ARG A 43 5.03 0.31 -10.44
N LEU A 44 4.48 1.51 -10.41
CA LEU A 44 3.08 1.77 -10.76
C LEU A 44 2.97 2.04 -12.26
N LEU A 45 2.19 1.22 -12.97
CA LEU A 45 1.97 1.33 -14.41
C LEU A 45 0.56 1.83 -14.70
N GLY A 46 0.40 2.70 -15.69
CA GLY A 46 -0.92 3.17 -16.14
C GLY A 46 -1.56 4.25 -15.25
N LEU A 47 -0.81 4.82 -14.31
CA LEU A 47 -1.18 6.08 -13.66
C LEU A 47 -0.78 7.22 -14.59
N ARG A 48 -1.77 7.84 -15.24
CA ARG A 48 -1.65 9.14 -15.90
C ARG A 48 -2.61 10.10 -15.23
#